data_AF-A0A542GA20-F1
#
_entry.id   AF-A0A542GA20-F1
#
_cell.length_a   1.000
_cell.length_b   1.000
_cell.length_c   1.000
_cell.angle_alpha   90.00
_cell.angle_beta   90.00
_cell.angle_gamma   90.00
#
_symmetry.space_group_name_H-M   'P 1'
#
loop_
_entity.id
_entity.type
_entity.pdbx_description
1 polymer ?
#
loop_
_entity_poly.entity_id
_entity_poly.type
_entity_poly.pdbx_seq_one_letter_code
_entity_poly.pdbx_strand_id
1 'polypeptide(L)'
;MTANININPPLRGPTGQRGMHPMRRISLAAGILYVLTFVSIPTLALYKGVKDDAGAFVLGAGSTAAVQWGALSEVIVGLAGIGTAVVLYPVAKRVSQTAALGFVAARLVETCLIFVSVVSLLSITTLRNDVAGTAGTDSASLVTMSHGLVATYNWTFLLSQSLMPVACDLLLGYVLFRSALVPRILPMVAFVGAPLLLASDIAVFFGAYSQVSPIAVLAALPVAVFELSLGIWLITKGFKPTALTAGHP
;
A
#
# COMPACT_ATOMS: atom_id res chain seq x y z
N MET A 1 39.36 -0.99 70.85
CA MET A 1 39.53 -1.97 69.75
C MET A 1 38.15 -2.40 69.29
N THR A 2 37.61 -1.78 68.25
CA THR A 2 36.46 -2.25 67.44
C THR A 2 36.36 -1.33 66.23
N ALA A 3 36.93 -1.73 65.10
CA ALA A 3 36.76 -1.05 63.82
C ALA A 3 35.62 -1.75 63.05
N ASN A 4 34.56 -0.99 62.79
CA ASN A 4 33.34 -1.43 62.13
C ASN A 4 33.57 -1.37 60.60
N ILE A 5 33.66 -2.51 59.92
CA ILE A 5 33.81 -2.56 58.46
C ILE A 5 32.41 -2.61 57.85
N ASN A 6 31.93 -1.46 57.38
CA ASN A 6 30.67 -1.35 56.67
C ASN A 6 30.90 -1.66 55.17
N ILE A 7 30.53 -2.86 54.73
CA ILE A 7 30.61 -3.27 53.32
C ILE A 7 29.28 -2.87 52.66
N ASN A 8 29.25 -1.71 51.99
CA ASN A 8 28.15 -1.39 51.09
C ASN A 8 28.31 -2.18 49.77
N PRO A 9 27.30 -2.95 49.32
CA PRO A 9 27.34 -3.55 48.00
C PRO A 9 27.24 -2.47 46.90
N PRO A 10 27.80 -2.70 45.70
CA PRO A 10 27.71 -1.72 44.62
C PRO A 10 26.25 -1.51 44.21
N LEU A 11 25.84 -0.24 44.17
CA LEU A 11 24.54 0.19 43.68
C LEU A 11 24.34 -0.32 42.25
N ARG A 12 23.35 -1.20 42.05
CA ARG A 12 22.87 -1.53 40.71
C ARG A 12 22.37 -0.24 40.06
N GLY A 13 23.06 0.21 39.01
CA GLY A 13 22.65 1.35 38.21
C GLY A 13 21.24 1.13 37.63
N PRO A 14 20.53 2.22 37.27
CA PRO A 14 19.14 2.14 36.84
C PRO A 14 19.04 1.22 35.61
N THR A 15 18.16 0.23 35.68
CA THR A 15 17.75 -0.55 34.52
C THR A 15 17.10 0.39 33.51
N GLY A 16 17.91 0.95 32.62
CA GLY A 16 17.41 1.71 31.48
C GLY A 16 16.40 0.85 30.74
N GLN A 17 15.18 1.37 30.55
CA GLN A 17 14.22 0.80 29.62
C GLN A 17 14.97 0.48 28.33
N ARG A 18 15.11 -0.81 27.99
CA ARG A 18 15.69 -1.21 26.70
C ARG A 18 14.69 -0.84 25.61
N GLY A 19 14.68 0.43 25.23
CA GLY A 19 13.96 0.91 24.05
C GLY A 19 14.40 0.11 22.83
N MET A 20 13.47 -0.19 21.93
CA MET A 20 13.80 -0.90 20.70
C MET A 20 14.92 -0.19 19.93
N HIS A 21 15.90 -0.98 19.46
CA HIS A 21 16.97 -0.47 18.62
C HIS A 21 16.41 0.28 17.39
N PRO A 22 16.95 1.44 16.98
CA PRO A 22 16.36 2.29 15.93
C PRO A 22 16.04 1.54 14.63
N MET A 23 16.95 0.70 14.15
CA MET A 23 16.73 -0.13 12.95
C MET A 23 15.61 -1.14 13.11
N ARG A 24 15.41 -1.67 14.33
CA ARG A 24 14.31 -2.59 14.61
C ARG A 24 12.98 -1.85 14.54
N ARG A 25 12.90 -0.65 15.12
CA ARG A 25 11.70 0.20 15.05
C ARG A 25 11.33 0.55 13.60
N ILE A 26 12.31 0.93 12.79
CA ILE A 26 12.10 1.19 11.35
C ILE A 26 11.57 -0.06 10.64
N SER A 27 12.22 -1.21 10.83
CA SER A 27 11.77 -2.46 10.19
C SER A 27 10.35 -2.84 10.61
N LEU A 28 10.02 -2.77 11.90
CA LEU A 28 8.70 -3.13 12.40
C LEU A 28 7.62 -2.19 11.85
N ALA A 29 7.86 -0.87 11.89
CA ALA A 29 6.92 0.11 11.35
C ALA A 29 6.70 -0.08 9.84
N ALA A 30 7.77 -0.25 9.06
CA ALA A 30 7.65 -0.52 7.63
C ALA A 30 6.90 -1.83 7.36
N GLY A 31 7.17 -2.87 8.15
CA GLY A 31 6.51 -4.17 8.01
C GLY A 31 5.01 -4.11 8.29
N ILE A 32 4.59 -3.43 9.36
CA ILE A 32 3.17 -3.23 9.69
C ILE A 32 2.48 -2.45 8.56
N LEU A 33 3.09 -1.38 8.07
CA LEU A 33 2.53 -0.57 6.99
C LEU A 33 2.39 -1.39 5.69
N TYR A 34 3.36 -2.25 5.37
CA TYR A 34 3.27 -3.17 4.23
C TYR A 34 2.17 -4.20 4.38
N VAL A 35 1.94 -4.76 5.58
CA VAL A 35 0.81 -5.67 5.78
C VAL A 35 -0.52 -4.93 5.70
N LEU A 36 -0.56 -3.68 6.16
CA LEU A 36 -1.76 -2.85 6.14
C LEU A 36 -2.22 -2.51 4.71
N THR A 37 -1.33 -2.49 3.71
CA THR A 37 -1.75 -2.26 2.30
C THR A 37 -2.67 -3.36 1.77
N PHE A 38 -2.72 -4.53 2.41
CA PHE A 38 -3.62 -5.63 2.05
C PHE A 38 -5.01 -5.53 2.68
N VAL A 39 -5.30 -4.51 3.50
CA VAL A 39 -6.64 -4.31 4.09
C VAL A 39 -7.72 -4.05 3.03
N SER A 40 -7.33 -3.64 1.82
CA SER A 40 -8.24 -3.43 0.69
C SER A 40 -8.58 -4.70 -0.09
N ILE A 41 -8.06 -5.90 0.25
CA ILE A 41 -8.46 -7.16 -0.42
C ILE A 41 -10.01 -7.30 -0.54
N PRO A 42 -10.81 -6.97 0.49
CA PRO A 42 -12.28 -7.07 0.39
C PRO A 42 -12.94 -6.09 -0.57
N THR A 43 -12.23 -5.08 -1.12
CA THR A 43 -12.84 -4.05 -2.01
C THR A 43 -13.48 -4.65 -3.24
N LEU A 44 -12.95 -5.76 -3.76
CA LEU A 44 -13.55 -6.53 -4.86
C LEU A 44 -15.01 -6.92 -4.56
N ALA A 45 -15.30 -7.32 -3.32
CA ALA A 45 -16.66 -7.66 -2.89
C ALA A 45 -17.45 -6.42 -2.49
N LEU A 46 -16.83 -5.48 -1.77
CA LEU A 46 -17.48 -4.26 -1.27
C LEU A 46 -17.97 -3.35 -2.40
N TYR A 47 -17.21 -3.25 -3.49
CA TYR A 47 -17.57 -2.43 -4.65
C TYR A 47 -18.37 -3.17 -5.72
N LYS A 48 -18.65 -4.47 -5.53
CA LYS A 48 -19.36 -5.28 -6.53
C LYS A 48 -20.67 -4.63 -6.99
N GLY A 49 -21.49 -4.16 -6.05
CA GLY A 49 -22.78 -3.55 -6.38
C GLY A 49 -22.68 -2.30 -7.26
N VAL A 50 -21.71 -1.41 -7.00
CA VAL A 50 -21.53 -0.18 -7.78
C VAL A 50 -20.79 -0.43 -9.10
N LYS A 51 -19.91 -1.45 -9.16
CA LYS A 51 -19.14 -1.79 -10.36
C LYS A 51 -19.91 -2.65 -11.35
N ASP A 52 -20.78 -3.54 -10.88
CA ASP A 52 -21.57 -4.44 -11.74
C ASP A 52 -22.70 -3.66 -12.43
N ASP A 53 -23.40 -2.77 -11.70
CA ASP A 53 -24.46 -1.93 -12.25
C ASP A 53 -24.53 -0.56 -11.55
N ALA A 54 -23.71 0.36 -12.04
CA ALA A 54 -23.62 1.73 -11.53
C ALA A 54 -24.98 2.47 -11.64
N GLY A 55 -25.74 2.21 -12.72
CA GLY A 55 -27.03 2.82 -12.97
C GLY A 55 -28.08 2.38 -11.96
N ALA A 56 -28.24 1.08 -11.74
CA ALA A 56 -29.13 0.57 -10.70
C ALA A 56 -28.68 1.03 -9.31
N PHE A 57 -27.37 1.04 -9.05
CA PHE A 57 -26.83 1.47 -7.75
C PHE A 57 -27.17 2.93 -7.43
N VAL A 58 -26.96 3.86 -8.38
CA VAL A 58 -27.24 5.29 -8.15
C VAL A 58 -28.73 5.56 -7.98
N LEU A 59 -29.59 4.70 -8.54
CA LEU A 59 -31.05 4.77 -8.40
C LEU A 59 -31.59 4.04 -7.15
N GLY A 60 -30.72 3.46 -6.32
CA GLY A 60 -31.11 2.92 -5.01
C GLY A 60 -30.83 1.44 -4.78
N ALA A 61 -30.27 0.70 -5.74
CA ALA A 61 -29.91 -0.71 -5.54
C ALA A 61 -28.63 -0.87 -4.71
N GLY A 62 -28.51 -1.97 -3.96
CA GLY A 62 -27.29 -2.28 -3.19
C GLY A 62 -27.03 -1.38 -1.98
N SER A 63 -25.86 -1.54 -1.36
CA SER A 63 -25.49 -0.91 -0.08
C SER A 63 -24.46 0.22 -0.25
N THR A 64 -24.80 1.42 0.21
CA THR A 64 -23.86 2.56 0.29
C THR A 64 -22.78 2.33 1.36
N ALA A 65 -23.11 1.63 2.45
CA ALA A 65 -22.15 1.31 3.51
C ALA A 65 -20.99 0.44 2.99
N ALA A 66 -21.26 -0.49 2.07
CA ALA A 66 -20.21 -1.30 1.45
C ALA A 66 -19.22 -0.42 0.67
N VAL A 67 -19.72 0.53 -0.12
CA VAL A 67 -18.88 1.50 -0.85
C VAL A 67 -18.08 2.38 0.12
N GLN A 68 -18.68 2.83 1.22
CA GLN A 68 -17.97 3.64 2.22
C GLN A 68 -16.84 2.87 2.93
N TRP A 69 -17.07 1.61 3.30
CA TRP A 69 -16.03 0.76 3.89
C TRP A 69 -14.92 0.42 2.89
N GLY A 70 -15.28 0.19 1.62
CA GLY A 70 -14.30 0.01 0.55
C GLY A 70 -13.42 1.26 0.38
N ALA A 71 -14.06 2.44 0.32
CA ALA A 71 -13.40 3.73 0.19
C ALA A 71 -12.43 4.00 1.35
N LEU A 72 -12.89 3.76 2.59
CA LEU A 72 -12.04 3.91 3.77
C LEU A 72 -10.83 2.97 3.71
N SER A 73 -11.01 1.72 3.26
CA SER A 73 -9.92 0.77 3.14
C SER A 73 -8.87 1.23 2.12
N GLU A 74 -9.27 1.77 0.97
CA GLU A 74 -8.33 2.30 -0.04
C GLU A 74 -7.60 3.56 0.47
N VAL A 75 -8.26 4.42 1.24
CA VAL A 75 -7.59 5.56 1.90
C VAL A 75 -6.50 5.06 2.86
N ILE A 76 -6.80 4.03 3.66
CA ILE A 76 -5.82 3.41 4.56
C ILE A 76 -4.63 2.85 3.76
N VAL A 77 -4.88 2.20 2.61
CA VAL A 77 -3.82 1.66 1.74
C VAL A 77 -2.92 2.76 1.21
N GLY A 78 -3.47 3.86 0.67
CA GLY A 78 -2.66 4.98 0.17
C GLY A 78 -1.77 5.57 1.26
N LEU A 79 -2.34 5.85 2.44
CA LEU A 79 -1.58 6.37 3.57
C LEU A 79 -0.51 5.38 4.08
N ALA A 80 -0.85 4.09 4.12
CA ALA A 80 0.11 3.04 4.46
C ALA A 80 1.25 2.98 3.44
N GLY A 81 0.94 3.08 2.15
CA GLY A 81 1.89 3.13 1.04
C GLY A 81 2.90 4.28 1.20
N ILE A 82 2.44 5.52 1.39
CA ILE A 82 3.33 6.66 1.69
C ILE A 82 4.16 6.37 2.94
N GLY A 83 3.52 5.86 3.99
CA GLY A 83 4.17 5.49 5.24
C GLY A 83 5.35 4.53 5.03
N THR A 84 5.17 3.49 4.20
CA THR A 84 6.27 2.54 3.90
C THR A 84 7.48 3.25 3.31
N ALA A 85 7.27 4.14 2.34
CA ALA A 85 8.36 4.86 1.69
C ALA A 85 9.05 5.85 2.63
N VAL A 86 8.29 6.61 3.42
CA VAL A 86 8.85 7.56 4.39
C VAL A 86 9.64 6.84 5.48
N VAL A 87 9.12 5.74 6.02
CA VAL A 87 9.79 4.97 7.08
C VAL A 87 11.07 4.31 6.54
N LEU A 88 11.05 3.79 5.31
CA LEU A 88 12.21 3.14 4.70
C LEU A 88 13.23 4.14 4.13
N TYR A 89 12.85 5.39 3.88
CA TYR A 89 13.70 6.41 3.25
C TYR A 89 15.09 6.56 3.90
N PRO A 90 15.24 6.67 5.25
CA PRO A 90 16.56 6.83 5.88
C PRO A 90 17.51 5.65 5.64
N VAL A 91 16.95 4.46 5.38
CA VAL A 91 17.70 3.24 5.08
C VAL A 91 17.99 3.16 3.59
N ALA A 92 16.97 3.39 2.75
CA ALA A 92 17.08 3.32 1.30
C ALA A 92 18.07 4.34 0.73
N LYS A 93 18.07 5.58 1.26
CA LYS A 93 18.96 6.65 0.80
C LYS A 93 20.44 6.33 1.01
N ARG A 94 20.78 5.46 1.97
CA ARG A 94 22.17 5.02 2.21
C ARG A 94 22.71 4.11 1.09
N VAL A 95 21.81 3.52 0.30
CA VAL A 95 22.14 2.67 -0.85
C VAL A 95 22.09 3.47 -2.14
N SER A 96 21.00 4.20 -2.36
CA SER A 96 20.83 5.10 -3.50
C SER A 96 19.80 6.17 -3.17
N GLN A 97 20.22 7.43 -3.21
CA GLN A 97 19.34 8.57 -2.98
C GLN A 97 18.29 8.70 -4.09
N THR A 98 18.66 8.45 -5.35
CA THR A 98 17.74 8.48 -6.49
C THR A 98 16.65 7.42 -6.35
N ALA A 99 17.01 6.18 -5.98
CA ALA A 99 16.03 5.11 -5.80
C ALA A 99 15.09 5.38 -4.62
N ALA A 100 15.63 5.90 -3.51
CA ALA A 100 14.84 6.26 -2.33
C ALA A 100 13.84 7.39 -2.63
N LEU A 101 14.27 8.44 -3.34
CA LEU A 101 13.39 9.53 -3.74
C LEU A 101 12.34 9.08 -4.77
N GLY A 102 12.75 8.26 -5.74
CA GLY A 102 11.82 7.68 -6.72
C GLY A 102 10.74 6.83 -6.05
N PHE A 103 11.09 6.06 -5.02
CA PHE A 103 10.13 5.24 -4.28
C PHE A 103 9.10 6.09 -3.53
N VAL A 104 9.55 7.18 -2.87
CA VAL A 104 8.66 8.14 -2.21
C VAL A 104 7.75 8.82 -3.24
N ALA A 105 8.30 9.26 -4.37
CA ALA A 105 7.54 9.91 -5.44
C ALA A 105 6.47 8.96 -6.02
N ALA A 106 6.83 7.70 -6.29
CA ALA A 106 5.90 6.69 -6.80
C ALA A 106 4.74 6.43 -5.81
N ARG A 107 5.03 6.24 -4.51
CA ARG A 107 3.98 6.07 -3.48
C ARG A 107 3.09 7.30 -3.34
N LEU A 108 3.63 8.50 -3.54
CA LEU A 108 2.83 9.73 -3.50
C LEU A 108 1.88 9.82 -4.71
N VAL A 109 2.38 9.56 -5.92
CA VAL A 109 1.56 9.54 -7.14
C VAL A 109 0.47 8.46 -7.05
N GLU A 110 0.83 7.26 -6.60
CA GLU A 110 -0.09 6.16 -6.33
C GLU A 110 -1.23 6.60 -5.41
N THR A 111 -0.89 7.22 -4.28
CA THR A 111 -1.88 7.64 -3.28
C THR A 111 -2.80 8.74 -3.79
N CYS A 112 -2.28 9.71 -4.53
CA CYS A 112 -3.10 10.76 -5.14
C CYS A 112 -4.15 10.15 -6.08
N LEU A 113 -3.76 9.20 -6.92
CA LEU A 113 -4.66 8.52 -7.84
C LEU A 113 -5.65 7.57 -7.12
N ILE A 114 -5.23 6.94 -6.01
CA ILE A 114 -6.15 6.21 -5.12
C ILE A 114 -7.22 7.16 -4.58
N PHE A 115 -6.85 8.36 -4.13
CA PHE A 115 -7.83 9.33 -3.64
C PHE A 115 -8.80 9.80 -4.73
N VAL A 116 -8.35 9.99 -5.96
CA VAL A 116 -9.25 10.27 -7.10
C VAL A 116 -10.25 9.11 -7.30
N SER A 117 -9.78 7.87 -7.20
CA SER A 117 -10.61 6.67 -7.28
C SER A 117 -11.69 6.66 -6.19
N VAL A 118 -11.28 6.88 -4.94
CA VAL A 118 -12.17 6.95 -3.78
C VAL A 118 -13.21 8.05 -3.93
N VAL A 119 -12.79 9.26 -4.30
CA VAL A 119 -13.70 10.39 -4.51
C VAL A 119 -14.71 10.08 -5.60
N SER A 120 -14.30 9.40 -6.67
CA SER A 120 -15.20 9.01 -7.77
C SER A 120 -16.33 8.10 -7.28
N LEU A 121 -16.03 7.06 -6.49
CA LEU A 121 -17.05 6.15 -5.96
C LEU A 121 -17.92 6.77 -4.87
N LEU A 122 -17.35 7.59 -3.97
CA LEU A 122 -18.12 8.31 -2.97
C LEU A 122 -19.06 9.34 -3.62
N SER A 123 -18.67 9.96 -4.72
CA SER A 123 -19.53 10.88 -5.47
C SER A 123 -20.80 10.20 -5.98
N ILE A 124 -20.73 8.91 -6.36
CA ILE A 124 -21.93 8.12 -6.72
C ILE A 124 -22.87 7.98 -5.52
N THR A 125 -22.33 7.80 -4.30
CA THR A 125 -23.16 7.73 -3.09
C THR A 125 -23.83 9.07 -2.76
N THR A 126 -23.15 10.19 -3.00
CA THR A 126 -23.74 11.54 -2.89
C THR A 126 -24.85 11.74 -3.91
N LEU A 127 -24.60 11.41 -5.19
CA LEU A 127 -25.60 11.48 -6.26
C LEU A 127 -26.86 10.65 -5.92
N ARG A 128 -26.66 9.45 -5.37
CA ARG A 128 -27.76 8.60 -4.92
C ARG A 128 -28.57 9.22 -3.78
N ASN A 129 -27.92 9.77 -2.77
CA ASN A 129 -28.61 10.22 -1.55
C ASN A 129 -29.26 11.60 -1.73
N ASP A 130 -28.60 12.48 -2.46
CA ASP A 130 -28.92 13.91 -2.47
C ASP A 130 -29.61 14.35 -3.77
N VAL A 131 -29.46 13.57 -4.85
CA VAL A 131 -29.97 13.94 -6.19
C VAL A 131 -31.03 12.96 -6.67
N ALA A 132 -30.86 11.65 -6.48
CA ALA A 132 -31.84 10.66 -6.94
C ALA A 132 -33.22 10.90 -6.30
N GLY A 133 -34.27 10.91 -7.12
CA GLY A 133 -35.65 11.12 -6.67
C GLY A 133 -36.04 12.57 -6.36
N THR A 134 -35.13 13.54 -6.53
CA THR A 134 -35.47 14.97 -6.42
C THR A 134 -36.29 15.44 -7.63
N ALA A 135 -37.22 16.38 -7.39
CA ALA A 135 -38.09 16.90 -8.44
C ALA A 135 -37.28 17.60 -9.55
N GLY A 136 -37.50 17.21 -10.80
CA GLY A 136 -36.80 17.76 -11.97
C GLY A 136 -35.49 17.05 -12.35
N THR A 137 -35.07 16.03 -11.59
CA THR A 137 -33.89 15.22 -11.94
C THR A 137 -34.22 14.21 -13.04
N ASP A 138 -33.45 14.25 -14.12
CA ASP A 138 -33.49 13.21 -15.16
C ASP A 138 -32.67 11.98 -14.73
N SER A 139 -33.35 10.82 -14.64
CA SER A 139 -32.71 9.57 -14.24
C SER A 139 -31.66 9.08 -15.25
N ALA A 140 -31.83 9.35 -16.55
CA ALA A 140 -30.88 8.93 -17.57
C ALA A 140 -29.54 9.69 -17.46
N SER A 141 -29.60 11.00 -17.16
CA SER A 141 -28.41 11.81 -16.86
C SER A 141 -27.65 11.29 -15.63
N LEU A 142 -28.36 10.90 -14.58
CA LEU A 142 -27.77 10.40 -13.34
C LEU A 142 -27.05 9.06 -13.54
N VAL A 143 -27.68 8.15 -14.30
CA VAL A 143 -27.08 6.86 -14.70
C VAL A 143 -25.81 7.10 -15.53
N THR A 144 -25.86 8.00 -16.51
CA THR A 144 -24.70 8.32 -17.36
C THR A 144 -23.54 8.87 -16.53
N MET A 145 -23.82 9.80 -15.60
CA MET A 145 -22.81 10.34 -14.69
C MET A 145 -22.19 9.25 -13.81
N SER A 146 -23.01 8.34 -13.28
CA SER A 146 -22.53 7.21 -12.46
C SER A 146 -21.58 6.29 -13.23
N HIS A 147 -21.91 5.94 -14.47
CA HIS A 147 -21.00 5.17 -15.33
C HIS A 147 -19.68 5.91 -15.62
N GLY A 148 -19.73 7.23 -15.83
CA GLY A 148 -18.53 8.06 -16.00
C GLY A 148 -17.61 8.05 -14.77
N LEU A 149 -18.18 8.08 -13.57
CA LEU A 149 -17.42 8.00 -12.31
C LEU A 149 -16.81 6.61 -12.11
N VAL A 150 -17.52 5.53 -12.45
CA VAL A 150 -16.95 4.17 -12.43
C VAL A 150 -15.84 4.02 -13.47
N ALA A 151 -15.99 4.62 -14.67
CA ALA A 151 -14.92 4.63 -15.67
C ALA A 151 -13.67 5.36 -15.16
N THR A 152 -13.86 6.51 -14.51
CA THR A 152 -12.77 7.25 -13.85
C THR A 152 -12.06 6.36 -12.83
N TYR A 153 -12.81 5.71 -11.93
CA TYR A 153 -12.27 4.77 -10.94
C TYR A 153 -11.43 3.66 -11.59
N ASN A 154 -11.93 3.02 -12.65
CA ASN A 154 -11.21 1.89 -13.27
C ASN A 154 -9.87 2.34 -13.89
N TRP A 155 -9.85 3.50 -14.57
CA TRP A 155 -8.62 4.05 -15.14
C TRP A 155 -7.63 4.50 -14.07
N THR A 156 -8.09 5.19 -13.03
CA THR A 156 -7.20 5.62 -11.95
C THR A 156 -6.71 4.44 -11.13
N PHE A 157 -7.50 3.37 -10.94
CA PHE A 157 -7.04 2.13 -10.32
C PHE A 157 -5.93 1.47 -11.15
N LEU A 158 -6.10 1.36 -12.48
CA LEU A 158 -5.08 0.80 -13.37
C LEU A 158 -3.76 1.57 -13.23
N LEU A 159 -3.84 2.90 -13.28
CA LEU A 159 -2.65 3.76 -13.18
C LEU A 159 -2.05 3.84 -11.78
N SER A 160 -2.80 3.51 -10.73
CA SER A 160 -2.33 3.54 -9.34
C SER A 160 -2.02 2.14 -8.83
N GLN A 161 -3.01 1.45 -8.29
CA GLN A 161 -2.92 0.18 -7.57
C GLN A 161 -2.43 -0.99 -8.43
N SER A 162 -2.42 -0.85 -9.77
CA SER A 162 -1.78 -1.81 -10.67
C SER A 162 -0.38 -1.35 -11.09
N LEU A 163 -0.28 -0.18 -11.74
CA LEU A 163 0.95 0.27 -12.39
C LEU A 163 2.01 0.81 -11.41
N MET A 164 1.65 1.57 -10.38
CA MET A 164 2.64 2.17 -9.47
C MET A 164 3.43 1.15 -8.63
N PRO A 165 2.85 0.02 -8.18
CA PRO A 165 3.62 -1.08 -7.60
C PRO A 165 4.83 -1.50 -8.43
N VAL A 166 4.77 -1.46 -9.77
CA VAL A 166 5.93 -1.75 -10.65
C VAL A 166 7.11 -0.85 -10.31
N ALA A 167 6.89 0.46 -10.23
CA ALA A 167 7.94 1.43 -9.93
C ALA A 167 8.43 1.27 -8.48
N CYS A 168 7.51 1.11 -7.53
CA CYS A 168 7.81 0.90 -6.12
C CYS A 168 8.69 -0.34 -5.90
N ASP A 169 8.32 -1.46 -6.51
CA ASP A 169 8.97 -2.76 -6.35
C ASP A 169 10.34 -2.82 -7.01
N LEU A 170 10.51 -2.21 -8.19
CA LEU A 170 11.82 -2.14 -8.83
C LEU A 170 12.80 -1.28 -8.02
N LEU A 171 12.35 -0.11 -7.55
CA LEU A 171 13.20 0.82 -6.79
C LEU A 171 13.54 0.26 -5.41
N LEU A 172 12.55 -0.25 -4.68
CA LEU A 172 12.78 -0.86 -3.38
C LEU A 172 13.50 -2.20 -3.51
N GLY A 173 13.14 -3.02 -4.49
CA GLY A 173 13.80 -4.29 -4.81
C GLY A 173 15.29 -4.08 -5.09
N TYR A 174 15.66 -3.05 -5.86
CA TYR A 174 17.05 -2.64 -6.07
C TYR A 174 17.76 -2.32 -4.76
N VAL A 175 17.17 -1.49 -3.91
CA VAL A 175 17.74 -1.12 -2.60
C VAL A 175 17.93 -2.36 -1.72
N LEU A 176 16.93 -3.23 -1.63
CA LEU A 176 16.96 -4.44 -0.81
C LEU A 176 17.96 -5.47 -1.33
N PHE A 177 18.06 -5.62 -2.66
CA PHE A 177 19.02 -6.52 -3.29
C PHE A 177 20.47 -6.10 -3.04
N ARG A 178 20.76 -4.81 -3.22
CA ARG A 178 22.09 -4.23 -3.00
C ARG A 178 22.50 -4.20 -1.53
N SER A 179 21.57 -3.89 -0.63
CA SER A 179 21.85 -3.79 0.80
C SER A 179 21.89 -5.13 1.53
N ALA A 180 21.25 -6.17 0.98
CA ALA A 180 21.07 -7.48 1.61
C ALA A 180 20.41 -7.41 3.01
N LEU A 181 19.59 -6.38 3.26
CA LEU A 181 18.85 -6.19 4.51
C LEU A 181 17.79 -7.28 4.75
N VAL A 182 17.37 -7.96 3.68
CA VAL A 182 16.44 -9.08 3.71
C VAL A 182 17.00 -10.24 2.84
N PRO A 183 16.45 -11.46 2.90
CA PRO A 183 16.85 -12.54 2.00
C PRO A 183 16.73 -12.12 0.54
N ARG A 184 17.78 -12.33 -0.28
CA ARG A 184 17.82 -11.89 -1.68
C ARG A 184 16.73 -12.50 -2.56
N ILE A 185 16.13 -13.61 -2.13
CA ILE A 185 14.98 -14.19 -2.82
C ILE A 185 13.79 -13.22 -2.88
N LEU A 186 13.56 -12.39 -1.86
CA LEU A 186 12.46 -11.41 -1.86
C LEU A 186 12.59 -10.39 -3.00
N PRO A 187 13.66 -9.60 -3.11
CA PRO A 187 13.80 -8.66 -4.23
C PRO A 187 13.94 -9.35 -5.59
N MET A 188 14.35 -10.62 -5.66
CA MET A 188 14.28 -11.37 -6.93
C MET A 188 12.83 -11.59 -7.39
N VAL A 189 11.91 -11.87 -6.46
CA VAL A 189 10.47 -11.97 -6.78
C VAL A 189 9.96 -10.64 -7.34
N ALA A 190 10.35 -9.50 -6.75
CA ALA A 190 10.02 -8.17 -7.26
C ALA A 190 10.53 -7.94 -8.70
N PHE A 191 11.76 -8.35 -9.01
CA PHE A 191 12.34 -8.20 -10.35
C PHE A 191 11.70 -9.09 -11.42
N VAL A 192 11.02 -10.17 -11.03
CA VAL A 192 10.21 -10.98 -11.95
C VAL A 192 8.79 -10.43 -12.03
N GLY A 193 8.21 -10.08 -10.89
CA GLY A 193 6.84 -9.61 -10.77
C GLY A 193 6.60 -8.27 -11.44
N ALA A 194 7.46 -7.28 -11.22
CA ALA A 194 7.23 -5.93 -11.73
C ALA A 194 7.22 -5.86 -13.27
N PRO A 195 8.14 -6.50 -14.03
CA PRO A 195 8.04 -6.54 -15.50
C PRO A 195 6.81 -7.31 -16.00
N LEU A 196 6.43 -8.39 -15.30
CA LEU A 196 5.25 -9.18 -15.65
C LEU A 196 3.96 -8.35 -15.46
N LEU A 197 3.84 -7.65 -14.34
CA LEU A 197 2.73 -6.75 -14.05
C LEU A 197 2.70 -5.59 -15.05
N LEU A 198 3.84 -4.98 -15.34
CA LEU A 198 3.94 -3.90 -16.34
C LEU A 198 3.45 -4.35 -17.72
N ALA A 199 3.87 -5.53 -18.18
CA ALA A 199 3.41 -6.08 -19.45
C ALA A 199 1.90 -6.30 -19.44
N SER A 200 1.36 -6.78 -18.31
CA SER A 200 -0.08 -6.96 -18.14
C SER A 200 -0.83 -5.63 -18.13
N ASP A 201 -0.34 -4.61 -17.42
CA ASP A 201 -0.98 -3.29 -17.36
C ASP A 201 -1.00 -2.62 -18.73
N ILE A 202 0.08 -2.75 -19.52
CA ILE A 202 0.11 -2.30 -20.91
C ILE A 202 -0.95 -3.04 -21.74
N ALA A 203 -1.07 -4.35 -21.59
CA ALA A 203 -2.08 -5.14 -22.31
C ALA A 203 -3.51 -4.71 -21.93
N VAL A 204 -3.79 -4.48 -20.64
CA VAL A 204 -5.09 -3.95 -20.16
C VAL A 204 -5.33 -2.54 -20.70
N PHE A 205 -4.32 -1.68 -20.70
CA PHE A 205 -4.40 -0.30 -21.19
C PHE A 205 -4.84 -0.24 -22.66
N PHE A 206 -4.33 -1.16 -23.49
CA PHE A 206 -4.72 -1.28 -24.90
C PHE A 206 -5.95 -2.17 -25.14
N GLY A 207 -6.61 -2.63 -24.08
CA GLY A 207 -7.85 -3.39 -24.17
C GLY A 207 -7.70 -4.86 -24.60
N ALA A 208 -6.51 -5.44 -24.46
CA ALA A 208 -6.29 -6.85 -24.81
C ALA A 208 -7.10 -7.81 -23.91
N TYR A 209 -7.31 -7.44 -22.64
CA TYR A 209 -8.19 -8.12 -21.70
C TYR A 209 -8.62 -7.20 -20.55
N SER A 210 -9.62 -7.62 -19.78
CA SER A 210 -10.13 -6.84 -18.65
C SER A 210 -9.17 -6.86 -17.44
N GLN A 211 -9.21 -5.78 -16.66
CA GLN A 211 -8.37 -5.58 -15.48
C GLN A 211 -8.56 -6.63 -14.39
N VAL A 212 -9.73 -7.24 -14.29
CA VAL A 212 -10.06 -8.31 -13.31
C VAL A 212 -9.99 -9.70 -13.93
N SER A 213 -9.34 -9.86 -15.07
CA SER A 213 -9.17 -11.16 -15.72
C SER A 213 -8.21 -12.07 -14.94
N PRO A 214 -8.33 -13.42 -15.08
CA PRO A 214 -7.40 -14.34 -14.44
C PRO A 214 -5.93 -14.09 -14.82
N ILE A 215 -5.67 -13.65 -16.07
CA ILE A 215 -4.32 -13.34 -16.55
C ILE A 215 -3.75 -12.12 -15.81
N ALA A 216 -4.55 -11.05 -15.65
CA ALA A 216 -4.13 -9.87 -14.89
C ALA A 216 -3.82 -10.22 -13.41
N VAL A 217 -4.67 -11.04 -12.79
CA VAL A 217 -4.46 -11.49 -11.40
C VAL A 217 -3.19 -12.33 -11.27
N LEU A 218 -2.94 -13.25 -12.20
CA LEU A 218 -1.71 -14.05 -12.21
C LEU A 218 -0.46 -13.17 -12.41
N ALA A 219 -0.54 -12.13 -13.24
CA ALA A 219 0.55 -11.20 -13.45
C ALA A 219 0.87 -10.34 -12.21
N ALA A 220 -0.15 -9.97 -11.42
CA ALA A 220 0.00 -9.22 -10.18
C ALA A 220 0.45 -10.07 -8.98
N LEU A 221 0.25 -11.39 -9.04
CA LEU A 221 0.51 -12.30 -7.92
C LEU A 221 1.95 -12.24 -7.38
N PRO A 222 3.02 -12.22 -8.21
CA PRO A 222 4.37 -12.14 -7.69
C PRO A 222 4.66 -10.83 -6.94
N VAL A 223 4.09 -9.71 -7.38
CA VAL A 223 4.18 -8.40 -6.70
C VAL A 223 3.51 -8.48 -5.34
N ALA A 224 2.28 -9.01 -5.27
CA ALA A 224 1.58 -9.22 -4.01
C ALA A 224 2.34 -10.15 -3.05
N VAL A 225 2.93 -11.23 -3.58
CA VAL A 225 3.77 -12.15 -2.79
C VAL A 225 5.02 -11.45 -2.27
N PHE A 226 5.68 -10.62 -3.08
CA PHE A 226 6.84 -9.85 -2.65
C PHE A 226 6.49 -8.88 -1.52
N GLU A 227 5.48 -8.02 -1.71
CA GLU A 227 5.10 -7.00 -0.73
C GLU A 227 4.65 -7.62 0.60
N LEU A 228 3.80 -8.65 0.55
CA LEU A 228 3.32 -9.33 1.76
C LEU A 228 4.46 -10.04 2.49
N SER A 229 5.31 -10.76 1.75
CA SER A 229 6.45 -11.48 2.33
C SER A 229 7.46 -10.51 2.94
N LEU A 230 7.69 -9.35 2.30
CA LEU A 230 8.53 -8.29 2.84
C LEU A 230 7.93 -7.75 4.14
N GLY A 231 6.63 -7.43 4.17
CA GLY A 231 5.93 -6.96 5.35
C GLY A 231 6.09 -7.93 6.53
N ILE A 232 5.75 -9.21 6.32
CA ILE A 232 5.85 -10.26 7.33
C ILE A 232 7.31 -10.45 7.79
N TRP A 233 8.28 -10.43 6.87
CA TRP A 233 9.70 -10.55 7.22
C TRP A 233 10.15 -9.40 8.11
N LEU A 234 9.80 -8.16 7.77
CA LEU A 234 10.15 -6.97 8.52
C LEU A 234 9.49 -6.95 9.90
N ILE A 235 8.25 -7.44 10.04
CA ILE A 235 7.58 -7.60 11.34
C ILE A 235 8.28 -8.67 12.18
N THR A 236 8.56 -9.85 11.63
CA THR A 236 8.96 -11.01 12.44
C THR A 236 10.47 -11.10 12.67
N LYS A 237 11.28 -10.78 11.66
CA LYS A 237 12.74 -10.91 11.67
C LYS A 237 13.45 -9.55 11.67
N GLY A 238 12.90 -8.57 10.99
CA GLY A 238 13.53 -7.26 10.80
C GLY A 238 14.72 -7.32 9.82
N PHE A 239 15.56 -6.27 9.85
CA PHE A 239 16.73 -6.18 8.97
C PHE A 239 17.86 -7.11 9.42
N LYS A 240 18.53 -7.74 8.44
CA LYS A 240 19.73 -8.52 8.65
C LYS A 240 20.92 -7.63 9.05
N PRO A 241 21.84 -8.11 9.92
CA PRO A 241 23.08 -7.42 10.22
C PRO A 241 23.93 -7.24 8.94
N THR A 242 24.21 -5.99 8.59
CA THR A 242 25.05 -5.58 7.46
C THR A 242 25.86 -4.35 7.85
N ALA A 243 26.83 -3.93 7.03
CA ALA A 243 27.57 -2.68 7.26
C ALA A 243 26.62 -1.47 7.42
N LEU A 244 25.48 -1.48 6.73
CA LEU A 244 24.45 -0.43 6.80
C LEU A 244 23.73 -0.37 8.15
N THR A 245 23.58 -1.50 8.84
CA THR A 245 22.96 -1.57 10.17
C THR A 245 23.96 -1.45 11.30
N ALA A 246 25.26 -1.68 11.04
CA ALA A 246 26.35 -1.58 12.01
C ALA A 246 26.84 -0.14 12.26
N GLY A 247 26.63 0.78 11.31
CA GLY A 247 27.04 2.19 11.42
C GLY A 247 26.11 3.09 12.26
N HIS A 248 25.76 2.68 13.48
CA HIS A 248 25.22 3.59 14.51
C HIS A 248 26.19 3.59 15.69
N PRO A 249 27.04 4.63 15.87
CA PRO A 249 27.36 5.10 17.21
C PRO A 249 26.11 5.66 17.89
#